data_AF-A0A432HEJ9-F1
#
_entry.id   AF-A0A432HEJ9-F1
#
_cell.length_a   1.000
_cell.length_b   1.000
_cell.length_c   1.000
_cell.angle_alpha   90.00
_cell.angle_beta   90.00
_cell.angle_gamma   90.00
#
_symmetry.space_group_name_H-M   'P 1'
#
loop_
_entity.id
_entity.type
_entity.pdbx_description
1 polymer ?
#
loop_
_entity_poly.entity_id
_entity_poly.type
_entity_poly.pdbx_seq_one_letter_code
_entity_poly.pdbx_strand_id
1 'polypeptide(L)'
;MSEMPAPVVIAVVNHKGGCAKTTTAVNLAAALAVGNEEMGISGRRVLLVDLDPKGNVATTFGIDKKSLGPTMNELFKGGLEGAPVTL
;
A
#
# COMPACT_ATOMS: atom_id res chain seq x y z
N MET A 1 -3.68 0.63 -27.94
CA MET A 1 -3.70 0.74 -26.47
C MET A 1 -2.97 2.01 -26.09
N SER A 2 -3.64 2.98 -25.47
CA SER A 2 -2.95 4.17 -24.95
C SER A 2 -2.03 3.77 -23.80
N GLU A 3 -0.85 4.36 -23.75
CA GLU A 3 0.10 4.20 -22.63
C GLU A 3 -0.61 4.60 -21.32
N MET A 4 -0.61 3.72 -20.32
CA MET A 4 -1.15 4.10 -19.00
C MET A 4 -0.14 5.02 -18.33
N PRO A 5 -0.55 6.17 -17.79
CA PRO A 5 0.35 7.04 -17.06
C PRO A 5 0.95 6.29 -15.86
N ALA A 6 2.24 6.51 -15.61
CA ALA A 6 2.94 5.92 -14.47
C ALA A 6 2.22 6.29 -13.15
N PRO A 7 2.12 5.35 -12.19
CA PRO A 7 1.49 5.64 -10.92
C PRO A 7 2.32 6.67 -10.12
N VAL A 8 1.63 7.53 -9.38
CA VAL A 8 2.28 8.39 -8.38
C VAL A 8 2.60 7.53 -7.16
N VAL A 9 3.87 7.46 -6.77
CA VAL A 9 4.34 6.69 -5.61
C VAL A 9 4.54 7.63 -4.42
N ILE A 10 3.84 7.37 -3.32
CA ILE A 10 3.91 8.16 -2.08
C ILE A 10 4.44 7.26 -0.96
N ALA A 11 5.59 7.61 -0.39
CA ALA A 11 6.19 6.89 0.74
C ALA A 11 5.93 7.62 2.05
N VAL A 12 5.34 6.94 3.04
CA VAL A 12 5.10 7.48 4.39
C VAL A 12 6.19 6.98 5.33
N VAL A 13 7.22 7.81 5.53
CA VAL A 13 8.45 7.42 6.24
C VAL A 13 8.72 8.29 7.47
N ASN A 14 9.13 7.66 8.56
CA ASN A 14 9.60 8.29 9.78
C ASN A 14 10.32 7.23 10.64
N HIS A 15 11.57 7.50 11.05
CA HIS A 15 12.39 6.57 11.82
C HIS A 15 11.80 6.25 13.21
N LYS A 16 10.98 7.15 13.78
CA LYS A 16 10.41 6.99 15.11
C LYS A 16 9.15 6.11 15.10
N GLY A 17 9.05 5.21 16.07
CA GLY A 17 7.84 4.41 16.33
C GLY A 17 6.71 5.26 16.91
N GLY A 18 5.46 4.90 16.60
CA GLY A 18 4.29 5.60 17.15
C GLY A 18 3.95 6.96 16.50
N CYS A 19 4.60 7.33 15.40
CA CYS A 19 4.34 8.59 14.68
C CYS A 19 3.21 8.49 13.63
N ALA A 20 2.22 7.63 13.85
CA ALA A 20 1.04 7.49 12.98
C ALA A 20 1.30 7.12 11.50
N LYS A 21 2.48 6.62 11.11
CA LYS A 21 2.81 6.26 9.71
C LYS A 21 1.76 5.37 9.04
N THR A 22 1.44 4.22 9.66
CA THR A 22 0.42 3.30 9.14
C THR A 22 -0.96 3.96 9.09
N THR A 23 -1.32 4.71 10.12
CA THR A 23 -2.58 5.47 10.17
C THR A 23 -2.69 6.44 9.01
N THR A 24 -1.65 7.23 8.75
CA THR A 24 -1.59 8.16 7.61
C THR A 24 -1.66 7.41 6.29
N ALA A 25 -0.86 6.35 6.09
CA ALA A 25 -0.84 5.59 4.84
C ALA A 25 -2.20 4.97 4.51
N VAL A 26 -2.84 4.32 5.49
CA VAL A 26 -4.15 3.69 5.30
C VAL A 26 -5.25 4.72 5.00
N ASN A 27 -5.33 5.78 5.80
CA ASN A 27 -6.39 6.78 5.61
C ASN A 27 -6.20 7.58 4.34
N LEU A 28 -4.96 7.92 3.97
CA LEU A 28 -4.66 8.56 2.69
C LEU A 28 -5.06 7.65 1.52
N ALA A 29 -4.71 6.36 1.58
CA ALA A 29 -5.08 5.40 0.55
C ALA A 29 -6.59 5.26 0.39
N ALA A 30 -7.33 5.15 1.50
CA ALA A 30 -8.78 5.07 1.50
C ALA A 30 -9.42 6.34 0.93
N ALA A 31 -8.97 7.53 1.37
CA ALA A 31 -9.48 8.81 0.89
C ALA A 31 -9.23 9.01 -0.62
N LEU A 32 -8.05 8.64 -1.11
CA LEU A 32 -7.74 8.71 -2.55
C LEU A 32 -8.55 7.69 -3.36
N ALA A 33 -8.85 6.52 -2.80
CA ALA A 33 -9.65 5.51 -3.47
C ALA A 33 -11.11 5.99 -3.65
N VAL A 34 -11.69 6.56 -2.59
CA VAL A 34 -13.06 7.10 -2.60
C VAL A 34 -13.15 8.39 -3.42
N GLY A 35 -12.17 9.27 -3.30
CA GLY A 35 -12.25 10.64 -3.79
C GLY A 35 -13.12 11.54 -2.90
N ASN A 36 -13.33 12.77 -3.34
CA ASN A 36 -14.19 13.76 -2.73
C ASN A 36 -14.68 14.72 -3.83
N GLU A 37 -15.93 14.54 -4.28
CA GLU A 37 -16.50 15.33 -5.39
C GLU A 37 -16.70 16.81 -5.03
N GLU A 38 -17.05 17.12 -3.78
CA GLU A 38 -17.20 18.50 -3.29
C GLU A 38 -15.89 19.28 -3.39
N MET A 39 -14.76 18.61 -3.15
CA MET A 39 -13.42 19.16 -3.31
C MET A 39 -12.85 19.01 -4.73
N GLY A 40 -13.62 18.48 -5.69
CA GLY A 40 -13.16 18.24 -7.07
C GLY A 40 -12.13 17.12 -7.21
N ILE A 41 -12.07 16.19 -6.26
CA ILE A 41 -11.11 15.07 -6.23
C ILE A 41 -11.84 13.81 -6.70
N SER A 42 -11.56 13.35 -7.93
CA SER A 42 -12.07 12.05 -8.39
C SER A 42 -11.37 10.89 -7.69
N GLY A 43 -12.10 9.82 -7.40
CA GLY A 43 -11.55 8.57 -6.87
C GLY A 43 -10.49 7.96 -7.80
N ARG A 44 -9.51 7.28 -7.22
CA ARG A 44 -8.35 6.70 -7.93
C ARG A 44 -8.23 5.21 -7.65
N ARG A 45 -7.59 4.48 -8.57
CA ARG A 45 -7.09 3.13 -8.26
C ARG A 45 -5.87 3.28 -7.36
N VAL A 46 -5.94 2.72 -6.16
CA VAL A 46 -4.88 2.84 -5.15
C VAL A 46 -4.35 1.47 -4.79
N LEU A 47 -3.02 1.33 -4.79
CA LEU A 47 -2.31 0.19 -4.22
C LEU A 47 -1.64 0.65 -2.92
N LEU A 48 -2.03 0.05 -1.80
CA LEU A 48 -1.36 0.25 -0.52
C LEU A 48 -0.35 -0.87 -0.29
N VAL A 49 0.91 -0.51 -0.04
CA VAL A 49 2.00 -1.45 0.19
C VAL A 49 2.42 -1.37 1.67
N ASP A 50 2.34 -2.48 2.40
CA ASP A 50 2.83 -2.58 3.77
C ASP A 50 4.27 -3.10 3.79
N LEU A 51 5.19 -2.24 4.20
CA LEU A 51 6.63 -2.55 4.34
C LEU A 51 7.05 -2.72 5.81
N ASP A 52 6.13 -2.60 6.77
CA ASP A 52 6.43 -2.83 8.19
C ASP A 52 6.24 -4.32 8.51
N PRO A 53 7.27 -5.06 8.98
CA PRO A 53 7.14 -6.47 9.35
C PRO A 53 6.07 -6.76 10.40
N LYS A 54 5.60 -5.73 11.13
CA LYS A 54 4.47 -5.88 12.04
C LYS A 54 3.15 -6.13 11.32
N GLY A 55 3.02 -5.80 10.04
CA GLY A 55 1.80 -6.04 9.25
C GLY A 55 0.61 -5.23 9.75
N ASN A 56 0.82 -4.00 10.19
CA ASN A 56 -0.24 -3.21 10.84
C ASN A 56 -1.36 -2.82 9.87
N VAL A 57 -1.09 -2.74 8.56
CA VAL A 57 -2.12 -2.46 7.55
C VAL A 57 -3.18 -3.54 7.56
N ALA A 58 -2.79 -4.82 7.53
CA ALA A 58 -3.72 -5.94 7.56
C ALA A 58 -4.65 -5.88 8.78
N THR A 59 -4.09 -5.58 9.96
CA THR A 59 -4.88 -5.38 11.18
C THR A 59 -5.86 -4.23 11.07
N THR A 60 -5.47 -3.10 10.45
CA THR A 60 -6.39 -1.97 10.25
C THR A 60 -7.61 -2.34 9.41
N PHE A 61 -7.45 -3.26 8.46
CA PHE A 61 -8.56 -3.77 7.64
C PHE A 61 -9.26 -5.01 8.23
N GLY A 62 -8.92 -5.42 9.45
CA GLY A 62 -9.51 -6.61 10.08
C GLY A 62 -9.11 -7.94 9.43
N ILE A 63 -8.01 -7.95 8.67
CA ILE A 63 -7.49 -9.14 8.00
C ILE A 63 -6.59 -9.92 8.95
N ASP A 64 -6.83 -11.22 9.09
CA ASP A 64 -5.93 -12.11 9.81
C ASP A 64 -4.59 -12.24 9.07
N LYS A 65 -3.49 -11.89 9.72
CA LYS A 65 -2.15 -11.99 9.14
C LYS A 65 -1.76 -13.41 8.78
N LYS A 66 -2.32 -14.41 9.48
CA LYS A 66 -2.03 -15.83 9.23
C LYS A 66 -2.73 -16.37 7.99
N SER A 67 -3.76 -15.68 7.49
CA SER A 67 -4.48 -16.08 6.27
C SER A 67 -3.94 -15.38 5.02
N LEU A 68 -2.97 -14.47 5.16
CA LEU A 68 -2.31 -13.83 4.02
C LEU A 68 -1.46 -14.86 3.27
N GLY A 69 -1.55 -14.82 1.94
CA GLY A 69 -0.64 -15.55 1.05
C GLY A 69 0.75 -14.89 1.01
N PRO A 70 1.45 -14.95 -0.12
CA PRO A 70 2.73 -14.26 -0.25
C PRO A 70 2.59 -12.75 0.01
N THR A 71 3.53 -12.20 0.78
CA THR A 71 3.58 -10.81 1.20
C THR A 71 4.83 -10.13 0.66
N MET A 72 5.03 -8.85 1.03
CA MET A 72 6.26 -8.13 0.72
C MET A 72 7.52 -8.85 1.26
N ASN A 73 7.39 -9.66 2.32
CA ASN A 73 8.48 -10.44 2.86
C ASN A 73 9.02 -11.46 1.84
N GLU A 74 8.14 -12.20 1.16
CA GLU A 74 8.50 -13.18 0.13
C GLU A 74 9.09 -12.49 -1.10
N LEU A 75 8.54 -11.32 -1.46
CA LEU A 75 9.06 -10.49 -2.54
C LEU A 75 10.52 -10.05 -2.26
N PHE A 76 10.81 -9.53 -1.06
CA PHE A 76 12.17 -9.11 -0.70
C PHE A 76 13.15 -10.26 -0.52
N LYS A 77 12.66 -11.47 -0.24
CA LYS A 77 13.49 -12.70 -0.21
C LYS A 77 13.86 -13.19 -1.61
N GLY A 78 13.41 -12.53 -2.68
CA GLY A 78 13.80 -12.83 -4.06
C GLY A 78 13.02 -13.96 -4.71
N GLY A 79 11.78 -14.25 -4.28
CA GLY A 79 11.03 -15.38 -4.81
C GLY A 79 9.52 -15.26 -4.75
N LEU A 80 8.94 -14.78 -5.85
CA LEU A 80 7.69 -15.34 -6.38
C LEU A 80 8.09 -15.99 -7.71
N GLU A 81 7.95 -17.32 -7.86
CA GLU A 81 8.21 -17.97 -9.14
C GLU A 81 7.43 -17.26 -10.26
N GLY A 82 8.13 -16.80 -11.29
CA GLY A 82 7.53 -16.18 -12.48
C GLY A 82 7.20 -14.69 -12.39
N ALA A 83 7.52 -13.97 -11.31
CA ALA A 83 7.35 -12.51 -11.25
C ALA A 83 8.66 -11.80 -11.65
N PRO A 84 8.76 -11.17 -12.85
CA PRO A 84 9.90 -10.33 -13.17
C PRO A 84 9.90 -9.11 -12.25
N VAL A 85 10.72 -9.14 -11.21
CA VAL A 85 11.02 -7.95 -10.41
C VAL A 85 12.18 -7.25 -11.11
N THR A 86 11.85 -6.41 -12.08
CA THR A 86 12.82 -5.48 -12.68
C THR A 86 12.95 -4.29 -11.74
N LEU A 87 14.14 -4.08 -11.17
CA LEU A 87 14.50 -2.83 -10.47
C LEU A 87 14.88 -1.77 -11.50
#